data_AF-A0A1Y4UYU9-F1
#
_entry.id   AF-A0A1Y4UYU9-F1
#
_cell.length_a   1.000
_cell.length_b   1.000
_cell.length_c   1.000
_cell.angle_alpha   90.00
_cell.angle_beta   90.00
_cell.angle_gamma   90.00
#
_symmetry.space_group_name_H-M   'P 1'
#
loop_
_entity.id
_entity.type
_entity.pdbx_description
1 polymer ?
#
loop_
_entity_poly.entity_id
_entity_poly.type
_entity_poly.pdbx_seq_one_letter_code
_entity_poly.pdbx_strand_id
1 'polypeptide(L)'
;MKKIRMCFMGSMILVWMLLGGRIEAQAKAMVSAGNELTGIVKANGTLWMCGDNAYGQLGTGDTKNRYVPTKVMDNVESVSVGGPTAILKKDKSLWICGRISRQNYIKPQKIMDNVAYVDSDGGHVAIVKTDGSLWMYGSNYSGELGTGDTADRFAPVKIMTGVSKVDTGSDNTAIVKTDGSLWMCGDNDRGQLGTGDYYNRSVPVKIMDGVSSVSVGNFCTAIVKGDNSLWMCGTNYLGAFGNESYDESVIPVKIMSGVSAVSISSANTAIVKTDGSLWMCGDNDWGQIGNGTCSEEKDYYNPVKIMSNVIMASAGVNHTVALRSDGTYFSWGKNKYGQLGDGTDIDRLSPIIMKNLPLERQEIYANSVYTVTIKQKAFNLNVKTNGGGKLSFASSNKKVVDVNNNGDVHVKGYGTATIRIKATALTGYTEGTKSITVCVTPAKVKLKRVRSAGKGALTLKWKKDKSVTGYQAYMCKKKNFKKGTLQQKFKKSKNKVSFTGFKSKKKYYVKIRAYKKIGKQKIYGPWSNIKKVKIK
;
A
#
# COMPACT_ATOMS: atom_id res chain seq x y z
N MET A 1 15.50 24.45 19.86
CA MET A 1 15.88 23.35 18.96
C MET A 1 15.87 22.05 19.77
N LYS A 2 14.86 21.20 19.59
CA LYS A 2 14.85 19.80 20.01
C LYS A 2 14.26 19.02 18.84
N LYS A 3 15.11 18.28 18.12
CA LYS A 3 14.72 17.41 16.99
C LYS A 3 14.02 16.19 17.58
N ILE A 4 12.75 16.00 17.24
CA ILE A 4 12.01 14.77 17.49
C ILE A 4 12.45 13.77 16.41
N ARG A 5 13.11 12.68 16.80
CA ARG A 5 13.33 11.50 15.95
C ARG A 5 12.01 10.73 15.90
N MET A 6 11.33 10.74 14.75
CA MET A 6 10.24 9.81 14.45
C MET A 6 10.85 8.52 13.93
N CYS A 7 10.71 7.42 14.67
CA CYS A 7 10.88 6.06 14.16
C CYS A 7 9.72 5.75 13.22
N PHE A 8 10.03 5.39 11.97
CA PHE A 8 9.05 4.88 11.01
C PHE A 8 8.87 3.37 11.23
N MET A 9 7.62 2.93 11.45
CA MET A 9 7.23 1.52 11.50
C MET A 9 7.19 0.94 10.08
N GLY A 10 7.93 -0.15 9.85
CA GLY A 10 8.04 -0.81 8.56
C GLY A 10 7.06 -1.97 8.40
N SER A 11 6.16 -1.84 7.43
CA SER A 11 5.48 -2.95 6.75
C SER A 11 5.46 -2.58 5.27
N MET A 12 6.11 -3.37 4.41
CA MET A 12 5.88 -3.27 2.97
C MET A 12 5.49 -4.66 2.48
N ILE A 13 4.23 -4.93 2.11
CA ILE A 13 3.66 -4.45 0.85
C ILE A 13 4.34 -3.21 0.27
N LEU A 14 4.96 -3.35 -0.90
CA LEU A 14 5.69 -2.30 -1.61
C LEU A 14 5.15 -0.85 -1.38
N VAL A 15 6.13 0.02 -1.14
CA VAL A 15 6.05 1.44 -0.87
C VAL A 15 5.32 2.17 -1.99
N TRP A 16 4.30 2.93 -1.59
CA TRP A 16 4.03 4.25 -2.15
C TRP A 16 3.95 5.24 -1.00
N MET A 17 5.09 5.56 -0.41
CA MET A 17 5.28 6.76 0.40
C MET A 17 6.68 7.29 0.19
N LEU A 18 6.84 8.14 -0.81
CA LEU A 18 7.50 9.44 -0.68
C LEU A 18 6.88 10.35 -1.74
N LEU A 19 5.77 10.99 -1.37
CA LEU A 19 5.37 12.35 -1.75
C LEU A 19 4.09 12.70 -0.98
N GLY A 20 4.29 13.45 0.10
CA GLY A 20 3.35 14.22 0.91
C GLY A 20 1.83 13.97 0.81
N GLY A 21 1.25 13.56 1.94
CA GLY A 21 -0.09 13.99 2.35
C GLY A 21 -1.13 12.88 2.49
N ARG A 22 -1.15 12.23 3.67
CA ARG A 22 -2.25 11.49 4.32
C ARG A 22 -3.42 11.00 3.43
N ILE A 23 -3.57 9.68 3.34
CA ILE A 23 -4.79 8.90 3.62
C ILE A 23 -4.33 7.46 3.91
N GLU A 24 -4.66 6.94 5.09
CA GLU A 24 -4.43 5.55 5.51
C GLU A 24 -5.57 4.63 5.01
N ALA A 25 -5.26 3.32 4.97
CA ALA A 25 -6.12 2.17 4.70
C ALA A 25 -6.39 1.85 3.22
N GLN A 26 -5.49 1.07 2.62
CA GLN A 26 -5.87 0.11 1.58
C GLN A 26 -5.33 -1.25 1.99
N ALA A 27 -6.22 -2.23 2.09
CA ALA A 27 -5.81 -3.63 1.98
C ALA A 27 -5.25 -3.82 0.57
N LYS A 28 -4.05 -4.38 0.50
CA LYS A 28 -3.26 -4.40 -0.70
C LYS A 28 -3.50 -5.72 -1.43
N ALA A 29 -3.86 -5.62 -2.71
CA ALA A 29 -3.99 -6.79 -3.53
C ALA A 29 -2.61 -7.43 -3.77
N MET A 30 -2.58 -8.75 -3.88
CA MET A 30 -1.37 -9.51 -4.17
C MET A 30 -1.67 -10.82 -4.89
N VAL A 31 -0.64 -11.36 -5.52
CA VAL A 31 -0.61 -12.68 -6.13
C VAL A 31 0.51 -13.50 -5.51
N SER A 32 0.32 -14.81 -5.42
CA SER A 32 1.32 -15.77 -4.99
C SER A 32 1.18 -17.02 -5.86
N ALA A 33 2.29 -17.52 -6.38
CA ALA A 33 2.37 -18.75 -7.16
C ALA A 33 3.24 -19.76 -6.41
N GLY A 34 2.71 -20.97 -6.26
CA GLY A 34 3.41 -22.10 -5.66
C GLY A 34 3.92 -23.07 -6.71
N ASN A 35 4.06 -24.33 -6.31
CA ASN A 35 4.43 -25.39 -7.25
C ASN A 35 3.38 -25.59 -8.35
N GLU A 36 2.11 -25.79 -7.96
CA GLU A 36 1.01 -26.12 -8.89
C GLU A 36 -0.31 -25.43 -8.51
N LEU A 37 -0.22 -24.29 -7.80
CA LEU A 37 -1.37 -23.52 -7.35
C LEU A 37 -1.09 -22.02 -7.37
N THR A 38 -2.17 -21.25 -7.34
CA THR A 38 -2.16 -19.78 -7.34
C THR A 38 -3.09 -19.24 -6.27
N GLY A 39 -2.60 -18.26 -5.51
CA GLY A 39 -3.36 -17.47 -4.55
C GLY A 39 -3.48 -16.01 -4.96
N ILE A 40 -4.68 -15.46 -4.79
CA ILE A 40 -5.00 -14.07 -5.10
C ILE A 40 -5.70 -13.45 -3.89
N VAL A 41 -5.06 -12.45 -3.28
CA VAL A 41 -5.73 -11.58 -2.31
C VAL A 41 -6.13 -10.33 -3.06
N LYS A 42 -7.43 -10.04 -3.09
CA LYS A 42 -7.96 -8.84 -3.72
C LYS A 42 -7.88 -7.64 -2.78
N ALA A 43 -7.99 -6.41 -3.29
CA ALA A 43 -7.85 -5.21 -2.45
C ALA A 43 -8.98 -5.09 -1.41
N ASN A 44 -10.15 -5.66 -1.68
CA ASN A 44 -11.20 -5.78 -0.67
C ASN A 44 -10.87 -6.79 0.48
N GLY A 45 -9.77 -7.54 0.38
CA GLY A 45 -9.33 -8.55 1.35
C GLY A 45 -10.00 -9.91 1.19
N THR A 46 -10.55 -10.22 0.02
CA THR A 46 -11.04 -11.56 -0.30
C THR A 46 -9.92 -12.41 -0.89
N LEU A 47 -9.78 -13.65 -0.42
CA LEU A 47 -8.82 -14.64 -0.92
C LEU A 47 -9.51 -15.55 -1.94
N TRP A 48 -8.84 -15.75 -3.08
CA TRP A 48 -9.26 -16.61 -4.17
C TRP A 48 -8.10 -17.53 -4.54
N MET A 49 -8.39 -18.81 -4.77
CA MET A 49 -7.38 -19.84 -5.01
C MET A 49 -7.76 -20.69 -6.23
N CYS A 50 -6.77 -21.15 -6.99
CA CYS A 50 -6.92 -22.13 -8.07
C CYS A 50 -5.67 -23.03 -8.19
N GLY A 51 -5.78 -24.14 -8.91
CA GLY A 51 -4.72 -25.14 -9.09
C GLY A 51 -4.96 -26.46 -8.36
N ASP A 52 -3.86 -27.14 -8.05
CA ASP A 52 -3.86 -28.42 -7.35
C ASP A 52 -4.44 -28.29 -5.93
N ASN A 53 -5.22 -29.30 -5.54
CA ASN A 53 -5.86 -29.36 -4.23
C ASN A 53 -5.86 -30.77 -3.64
N ALA A 54 -5.02 -31.68 -4.13
CA ALA A 54 -5.01 -33.08 -3.68
C ALA A 54 -4.88 -33.24 -2.14
N TYR A 55 -4.25 -32.28 -1.47
CA TYR A 55 -4.04 -32.26 -0.02
C TYR A 55 -4.86 -31.19 0.72
N GLY A 56 -5.77 -30.50 0.03
CA GLY A 56 -6.59 -29.43 0.61
C GLY A 56 -5.89 -28.07 0.70
N GLN A 57 -4.79 -27.88 -0.04
CA GLN A 57 -3.98 -26.66 -0.01
C GLN A 57 -4.71 -25.41 -0.53
N LEU A 58 -5.82 -25.56 -1.26
CA LEU A 58 -6.69 -24.44 -1.60
C LEU A 58 -7.62 -24.03 -0.45
N GLY A 59 -7.81 -24.87 0.57
CA GLY A 59 -8.67 -24.56 1.71
C GLY A 59 -10.17 -24.49 1.37
N THR A 60 -10.60 -25.07 0.26
CA THR A 60 -11.98 -24.98 -0.27
C THR A 60 -12.98 -25.93 0.41
N GLY A 61 -12.53 -26.75 1.36
CA GLY A 61 -13.36 -27.73 2.07
C GLY A 61 -13.48 -29.08 1.37
N ASP A 62 -12.70 -29.31 0.31
CA ASP A 62 -12.56 -30.57 -0.41
C ASP A 62 -11.13 -30.72 -0.97
N THR A 63 -10.88 -31.77 -1.75
CA THR A 63 -9.59 -32.08 -2.38
C THR A 63 -9.62 -31.98 -3.91
N LYS A 64 -10.62 -31.30 -4.49
CA LYS A 64 -10.75 -31.18 -5.94
C LYS A 64 -9.94 -30.00 -6.46
N ASN A 65 -9.25 -30.18 -7.58
CA ASN A 65 -8.55 -29.09 -8.26
C ASN A 65 -9.54 -28.00 -8.70
N ARG A 66 -9.05 -26.78 -8.85
CA ARG A 66 -9.86 -25.64 -9.28
C ARG A 66 -9.24 -25.01 -10.52
N TYR A 67 -9.94 -25.12 -11.64
CA TYR A 67 -9.52 -24.52 -12.92
C TYR A 67 -9.92 -23.05 -13.08
N VAL A 68 -10.74 -22.53 -12.16
CA VAL A 68 -11.05 -21.11 -12.04
C VAL A 68 -10.81 -20.65 -10.60
N PRO A 69 -10.36 -19.40 -10.38
CA PRO A 69 -10.27 -18.81 -9.06
C PRO A 69 -11.56 -19.00 -8.28
N THR A 70 -11.45 -19.63 -7.11
CA THR A 70 -12.56 -19.92 -6.21
C THR A 70 -12.35 -19.15 -4.92
N LYS A 71 -13.36 -18.41 -4.47
CA LYS A 71 -13.30 -17.66 -3.20
C LYS A 71 -13.15 -18.63 -2.03
N VAL A 72 -12.17 -18.39 -1.17
CA VAL A 72 -11.88 -19.20 0.02
C VAL A 72 -12.35 -18.52 1.28
N MET A 73 -11.94 -17.25 1.50
CA MET A 73 -12.28 -16.52 2.73
C MET A 73 -12.14 -15.00 2.57
N ASP A 74 -12.64 -14.29 3.58
CA ASP A 74 -12.61 -12.83 3.69
C ASP A 74 -11.62 -12.35 4.77
N ASN A 75 -11.37 -11.04 4.79
CA ASN A 75 -10.51 -10.36 5.76
C ASN A 75 -9.04 -10.83 5.73
N VAL A 76 -8.55 -11.19 4.54
CA VAL A 76 -7.16 -11.60 4.30
C VAL A 76 -6.30 -10.38 4.01
N GLU A 77 -5.09 -10.39 4.57
CA GLU A 77 -4.03 -9.40 4.36
C GLU A 77 -2.98 -9.92 3.38
N SER A 78 -2.54 -11.17 3.56
CA SER A 78 -1.61 -11.83 2.64
C SER A 78 -1.79 -13.35 2.62
N VAL A 79 -1.27 -13.97 1.58
CA VAL A 79 -1.19 -15.42 1.42
C VAL A 79 0.18 -15.80 0.87
N SER A 80 0.76 -16.89 1.37
CA SER A 80 1.90 -17.58 0.79
C SER A 80 1.45 -19.00 0.42
N VAL A 81 1.64 -19.38 -0.84
CA VAL A 81 1.16 -20.67 -1.39
C VAL A 81 2.32 -21.61 -1.70
N GLY A 82 2.93 -22.22 -0.69
CA GLY A 82 3.95 -23.24 -0.87
C GLY A 82 3.46 -24.63 -0.45
N GLY A 83 4.26 -25.36 0.34
CA GLY A 83 3.87 -26.69 0.82
C GLY A 83 2.56 -26.68 1.59
N PRO A 84 2.50 -26.05 2.78
CA PRO A 84 1.24 -25.58 3.35
C PRO A 84 0.91 -24.17 2.84
N THR A 85 -0.37 -23.88 2.67
CA THR A 85 -0.82 -22.52 2.35
C THR A 85 -0.97 -21.73 3.64
N ALA A 86 -0.13 -20.71 3.85
CA ALA A 86 -0.22 -19.80 4.99
C ALA A 86 -1.04 -18.54 4.63
N ILE A 87 -2.02 -18.23 5.47
CA ILE A 87 -2.97 -17.12 5.27
C ILE A 87 -2.91 -16.19 6.47
N LEU A 88 -2.46 -14.96 6.26
CA LEU A 88 -2.47 -13.92 7.27
C LEU A 88 -3.72 -13.05 7.11
N LYS A 89 -4.51 -12.94 8.17
CA LYS A 89 -5.69 -12.07 8.21
C LYS A 89 -5.33 -10.67 8.69
N LYS A 90 -6.18 -9.68 8.34
CA LYS A 90 -5.99 -8.27 8.74
C LYS A 90 -6.07 -8.04 10.26
N ASP A 91 -6.70 -8.98 10.98
CA ASP A 91 -6.74 -9.00 12.45
C ASP A 91 -5.45 -9.59 13.08
N LYS A 92 -4.43 -9.86 12.25
CA LYS A 92 -3.14 -10.43 12.65
C LYS A 92 -3.21 -11.87 13.15
N SER A 93 -4.26 -12.60 12.80
CA SER A 93 -4.32 -14.05 12.97
C SER A 93 -3.74 -14.80 11.78
N LEU A 94 -2.96 -15.85 12.06
CA LEU A 94 -2.41 -16.78 11.08
C LEU A 94 -3.30 -18.01 10.95
N TRP A 95 -3.62 -18.38 9.72
CA TRP A 95 -4.39 -19.56 9.35
C TRP A 95 -3.62 -20.40 8.34
N ILE A 96 -3.76 -21.73 8.39
CA ILE A 96 -3.07 -22.63 7.45
C ILE A 96 -4.03 -23.70 6.92
N CYS A 97 -3.88 -24.08 5.65
CA CYS A 97 -4.50 -25.25 5.03
C CYS A 97 -3.50 -26.03 4.17
N GLY A 98 -3.89 -27.20 3.69
CA GLY A 98 -3.01 -28.13 2.96
C GLY A 98 -2.33 -29.13 3.87
N ARG A 99 -1.23 -29.70 3.39
CA ARG A 99 -0.48 -30.73 4.11
C ARG A 99 0.44 -30.10 5.14
N ILE A 100 0.21 -30.38 6.41
CA ILE A 100 1.09 -29.98 7.51
C ILE A 100 1.52 -31.25 8.23
N SER A 101 2.83 -31.55 8.22
CA SER A 101 3.35 -32.82 8.72
C SER A 101 2.61 -34.02 8.08
N ARG A 102 1.95 -34.87 8.87
CA ARG A 102 1.20 -36.06 8.42
C ARG A 102 -0.31 -35.85 8.28
N GLN A 103 -0.82 -34.61 8.38
CA GLN A 103 -2.25 -34.31 8.32
C GLN A 103 -2.59 -33.33 7.20
N ASN A 104 -3.76 -33.55 6.57
CA ASN A 104 -4.30 -32.68 5.53
C ASN A 104 -5.41 -31.81 6.11
N TYR A 105 -5.26 -30.49 5.99
CA TYR A 105 -6.24 -29.52 6.43
C TYR A 105 -6.98 -28.94 5.22
N ILE A 106 -8.13 -29.53 4.88
CA ILE A 106 -8.95 -29.13 3.72
C ILE A 106 -9.67 -27.79 3.89
N LYS A 107 -9.68 -27.22 5.11
CA LYS A 107 -10.18 -25.89 5.42
C LYS A 107 -9.13 -25.13 6.22
N PRO A 108 -8.96 -23.81 6.01
CA PRO A 108 -8.05 -23.01 6.82
C PRO A 108 -8.32 -23.18 8.31
N GLN A 109 -7.28 -23.49 9.08
CA GLN A 109 -7.31 -23.59 10.53
C GLN A 109 -6.50 -22.46 11.15
N LYS A 110 -7.06 -21.80 12.17
CA LYS A 110 -6.34 -20.77 12.91
C LYS A 110 -5.22 -21.42 13.72
N ILE A 111 -4.00 -20.94 13.53
CA ILE A 111 -2.80 -21.44 14.21
C ILE A 111 -2.41 -20.54 15.37
N MET A 112 -2.38 -19.22 15.15
CA MET A 112 -2.00 -18.27 16.21
C MET A 112 -2.43 -16.83 15.91
N ASP A 113 -2.25 -15.96 16.90
CA ASP A 113 -2.48 -14.51 16.84
C ASP A 113 -1.16 -13.73 16.89
N ASN A 114 -1.25 -12.41 16.68
CA ASN A 114 -0.14 -11.46 16.75
C ASN A 114 0.96 -11.76 15.73
N VAL A 115 0.58 -12.14 14.51
CA VAL A 115 1.50 -12.36 13.39
C VAL A 115 1.58 -11.11 12.52
N ALA A 116 2.79 -10.66 12.24
CA ALA A 116 3.07 -9.52 11.36
C ALA A 116 3.39 -9.95 9.93
N TYR A 117 4.07 -11.08 9.77
CA TYR A 117 4.47 -11.62 8.48
C TYR A 117 4.57 -13.15 8.59
N VAL A 118 4.26 -13.84 7.49
CA VAL A 118 4.43 -15.28 7.37
C VAL A 118 4.89 -15.60 5.96
N ASP A 119 5.76 -16.59 5.85
CA ASP A 119 6.03 -17.26 4.58
C ASP A 119 6.11 -18.77 4.79
N SER A 120 5.77 -19.52 3.75
CA SER A 120 5.75 -20.97 3.76
C SER A 120 5.94 -21.52 2.36
N ASP A 121 7.16 -21.94 2.06
CA ASP A 121 7.51 -22.78 0.93
C ASP A 121 8.18 -24.07 1.37
N GLY A 122 8.16 -25.07 0.49
CA GLY A 122 8.69 -26.39 0.78
C GLY A 122 8.03 -27.03 2.02
N GLY A 123 8.84 -27.48 2.98
CA GLY A 123 8.39 -28.21 4.16
C GLY A 123 8.26 -27.40 5.45
N HIS A 124 8.53 -26.09 5.44
CA HIS A 124 8.65 -25.29 6.66
C HIS A 124 7.86 -23.97 6.61
N VAL A 125 7.63 -23.38 7.79
CA VAL A 125 6.85 -22.14 7.95
C VAL A 125 7.63 -21.18 8.83
N ALA A 126 7.84 -19.97 8.32
CA ALA A 126 8.52 -18.90 9.02
C ALA A 126 7.53 -17.80 9.41
N ILE A 127 7.44 -17.52 10.72
CA ILE A 127 6.45 -16.62 11.32
C ILE A 127 7.15 -15.47 12.02
N VAL A 128 6.93 -14.25 11.55
CA VAL A 128 7.33 -13.03 12.26
C VAL A 128 6.14 -12.52 13.06
N LYS A 129 6.28 -12.43 14.38
CA LYS A 129 5.26 -11.85 15.26
C LYS A 129 5.30 -10.32 15.26
N THR A 130 4.24 -9.69 15.75
CA THR A 130 4.12 -8.22 15.84
C THR A 130 5.14 -7.55 16.76
N ASP A 131 5.80 -8.31 17.63
CA ASP A 131 6.94 -7.86 18.44
C ASP A 131 8.30 -7.97 17.71
N GLY A 132 8.31 -8.44 16.45
CA GLY A 132 9.52 -8.65 15.65
C GLY A 132 10.29 -9.92 16.01
N SER A 133 9.71 -10.84 16.79
CA SER A 133 10.28 -12.17 17.01
C SER A 133 9.97 -13.11 15.84
N LEU A 134 10.97 -13.89 15.45
CA LEU A 134 10.88 -14.93 14.43
C LEU A 134 10.69 -16.29 15.10
N TRP A 135 9.68 -17.02 14.64
CA TRP A 135 9.34 -18.37 15.04
C TRP A 135 9.25 -19.26 13.81
N MET A 136 9.84 -20.44 13.84
CA MET A 136 9.85 -21.37 12.71
C MET A 136 9.46 -22.78 13.15
N TYR A 137 8.90 -23.57 12.24
CA TYR A 137 8.65 -25.00 12.42
C TYR A 137 8.47 -25.69 11.07
N GLY A 138 8.47 -27.02 11.06
CA GLY A 138 8.40 -27.87 9.88
C GLY A 138 9.65 -28.72 9.68
N SER A 139 9.96 -29.02 8.42
CA SER A 139 11.20 -29.68 8.01
C SER A 139 12.45 -28.91 8.48
N ASN A 140 13.52 -29.64 8.79
CA ASN A 140 14.81 -29.04 9.14
C ASN A 140 16.02 -29.85 8.62
N TYR A 141 15.88 -30.60 7.52
CA TYR A 141 16.90 -31.56 7.09
C TYR A 141 18.25 -30.90 6.73
N SER A 142 18.20 -29.66 6.27
CA SER A 142 19.36 -28.86 5.87
C SER A 142 19.67 -27.74 6.88
N GLY A 143 18.93 -27.67 7.99
CA GLY A 143 19.08 -26.62 8.99
C GLY A 143 18.30 -25.33 8.65
N GLU A 144 17.30 -25.42 7.78
CA GLU A 144 16.47 -24.32 7.30
C GLU A 144 15.76 -23.56 8.42
N LEU A 145 15.49 -24.19 9.57
CA LEU A 145 14.89 -23.52 10.72
C LEU A 145 15.89 -22.63 11.49
N GLY A 146 17.19 -22.74 11.23
CA GLY A 146 18.20 -21.93 11.90
C GLY A 146 18.37 -22.24 13.39
N THR A 147 18.09 -23.48 13.81
CA THR A 147 18.06 -23.90 15.23
C THR A 147 19.38 -24.43 15.78
N GLY A 148 20.41 -24.57 14.94
CA GLY A 148 21.71 -25.16 15.28
C GLY A 148 21.80 -26.68 15.10
N ASP A 149 20.71 -27.31 14.68
CA ASP A 149 20.62 -28.75 14.38
C ASP A 149 19.79 -29.01 13.11
N THR A 150 19.58 -30.29 12.78
CA THR A 150 18.83 -30.74 11.59
C THR A 150 17.54 -31.52 11.94
N ALA A 151 17.03 -31.39 13.16
CA ALA A 151 15.81 -32.10 13.57
C ALA A 151 14.54 -31.33 13.20
N ASP A 152 13.54 -32.01 12.66
CA ASP A 152 12.23 -31.41 12.37
C ASP A 152 11.59 -30.81 13.63
N ARG A 153 10.77 -29.77 13.45
CA ARG A 153 10.01 -29.14 14.55
C ARG A 153 8.52 -29.21 14.25
N PHE A 154 7.76 -29.89 15.11
CA PHE A 154 6.31 -30.02 14.94
C PHE A 154 5.51 -28.90 15.62
N ALA A 155 6.20 -27.95 16.27
CA ALA A 155 5.62 -26.77 16.87
C ALA A 155 6.55 -25.56 16.69
N PRO A 156 6.01 -24.34 16.61
CA PRO A 156 6.80 -23.11 16.48
C PRO A 156 7.88 -22.98 17.56
N VAL A 157 9.13 -22.84 17.15
CA VAL A 157 10.27 -22.52 18.01
C VAL A 157 10.81 -21.13 17.69
N LYS A 158 11.15 -20.36 18.73
CA LYS A 158 11.68 -19.01 18.58
C LYS A 158 13.14 -19.07 18.13
N ILE A 159 13.46 -18.36 17.05
CA ILE A 159 14.80 -18.36 16.45
C ILE A 159 15.57 -17.10 16.83
N MET A 160 14.99 -15.92 16.57
CA MET A 160 15.63 -14.64 16.89
C MET A 160 14.63 -13.48 16.99
N THR A 161 15.14 -12.27 17.24
CA THR A 161 14.35 -11.03 17.36
C THR A 161 14.88 -9.93 16.44
N GLY A 162 14.07 -8.89 16.24
CA GLY A 162 14.39 -7.79 15.34
C GLY A 162 14.26 -8.20 13.87
N VAL A 163 13.37 -9.14 13.57
CA VAL A 163 13.08 -9.61 12.23
C VAL A 163 11.90 -8.82 11.67
N SER A 164 12.00 -8.42 10.40
CA SER A 164 10.96 -7.69 9.69
C SER A 164 10.23 -8.56 8.67
N LYS A 165 10.96 -9.44 7.99
CA LYS A 165 10.46 -10.32 6.93
C LYS A 165 11.27 -11.61 6.88
N VAL A 166 10.66 -12.60 6.27
CA VAL A 166 11.26 -13.88 5.93
C VAL A 166 10.82 -14.25 4.52
N ASP A 167 11.60 -15.11 3.88
CA ASP A 167 11.23 -15.75 2.63
C ASP A 167 11.85 -17.15 2.66
N THR A 168 11.05 -18.16 2.34
CA THR A 168 11.41 -19.57 2.45
C THR A 168 11.48 -20.16 1.05
N GLY A 169 12.55 -20.91 0.75
CA GLY A 169 12.59 -21.79 -0.41
C GLY A 169 12.25 -23.23 0.01
N SER A 170 12.64 -24.22 -0.79
CA SER A 170 12.38 -25.64 -0.44
C SER A 170 13.02 -26.04 0.90
N ASP A 171 14.32 -25.77 1.05
CA ASP A 171 15.14 -26.22 2.20
C ASP A 171 16.10 -25.11 2.69
N ASN A 172 15.76 -23.84 2.45
CA ASN A 172 16.56 -22.69 2.84
C ASN A 172 15.67 -21.51 3.24
N THR A 173 16.23 -20.56 3.98
CA THR A 173 15.47 -19.43 4.49
C THR A 173 16.27 -18.15 4.49
N ALA A 174 15.65 -17.10 3.98
CA ALA A 174 16.10 -15.72 4.13
C ALA A 174 15.38 -15.03 5.30
N ILE A 175 16.15 -14.26 6.06
CA ILE A 175 15.70 -13.51 7.22
C ILE A 175 16.17 -12.06 7.06
N VAL A 176 15.23 -11.15 6.85
CA VAL A 176 15.53 -9.70 6.75
C VAL A 176 15.20 -9.03 8.07
N LYS A 177 16.23 -8.50 8.74
CA LYS A 177 16.08 -7.81 10.02
C LYS A 177 15.60 -6.37 9.83
N THR A 178 15.09 -5.78 10.92
CA THR A 178 14.54 -4.41 10.92
C THR A 178 15.57 -3.32 10.61
N ASP A 179 16.86 -3.63 10.73
CA ASP A 179 17.97 -2.75 10.35
C ASP A 179 18.34 -2.87 8.85
N GLY A 180 17.67 -3.74 8.10
CA GLY A 180 17.95 -3.99 6.68
C GLY A 180 19.08 -4.98 6.42
N SER A 181 19.58 -5.70 7.44
CA SER A 181 20.51 -6.81 7.25
C SER A 181 19.80 -8.09 6.80
N LEU A 182 20.40 -8.80 5.85
CA LEU A 182 19.98 -10.12 5.38
C LEU A 182 20.81 -11.20 6.06
N TRP A 183 20.10 -12.22 6.56
CA TRP A 183 20.66 -13.42 7.15
C TRP A 183 20.07 -14.65 6.46
N MET A 184 20.86 -15.70 6.27
CA MET A 184 20.44 -16.92 5.57
C MET A 184 20.78 -18.16 6.40
N CYS A 185 19.94 -19.21 6.31
CA CYS A 185 20.19 -20.55 6.84
C CYS A 185 19.58 -21.63 5.94
N GLY A 186 19.94 -22.89 6.18
CA GLY A 186 19.49 -24.05 5.43
C GLY A 186 20.49 -24.55 4.38
N ASP A 187 19.95 -25.07 3.30
CA ASP A 187 20.68 -25.70 2.20
C ASP A 187 21.51 -24.70 1.40
N ASN A 188 22.74 -25.11 1.05
CA ASN A 188 23.71 -24.29 0.35
C ASN A 188 24.56 -25.08 -0.67
N ASP A 189 24.12 -26.27 -1.06
CA ASP A 189 24.83 -27.15 -1.98
C ASP A 189 25.14 -26.51 -3.36
N ARG A 190 24.42 -25.45 -3.73
CA ARG A 190 24.59 -24.63 -4.94
C ARG A 190 25.03 -23.19 -4.67
N GLY A 191 25.38 -22.83 -3.43
CA GLY A 191 25.77 -21.47 -3.07
C GLY A 191 24.59 -20.50 -2.92
N GLN A 192 23.36 -21.01 -2.82
CA GLN A 192 22.12 -20.25 -2.74
C GLN A 192 22.01 -19.37 -1.49
N LEU A 193 22.79 -19.62 -0.43
CA LEU A 193 22.87 -18.74 0.74
C LEU A 193 23.79 -17.53 0.52
N GLY A 194 24.68 -17.57 -0.48
CA GLY A 194 25.61 -16.47 -0.75
C GLY A 194 26.75 -16.32 0.26
N THR A 195 27.15 -17.41 0.93
CA THR A 195 28.16 -17.41 2.01
C THR A 195 29.61 -17.46 1.53
N GLY A 196 29.86 -17.61 0.23
CA GLY A 196 31.19 -17.81 -0.35
C GLY A 196 31.68 -19.26 -0.37
N ASP A 197 30.81 -20.21 -0.03
CA ASP A 197 31.07 -21.66 -0.02
C ASP A 197 29.78 -22.45 -0.30
N TYR A 198 29.86 -23.77 -0.22
CA TYR A 198 28.76 -24.71 -0.48
C TYR A 198 28.25 -25.45 0.78
N TYR A 199 28.56 -24.97 1.98
CA TYR A 199 28.19 -25.67 3.21
C TYR A 199 26.84 -25.21 3.75
N ASN A 200 25.99 -26.14 4.16
CA ASN A 200 24.71 -25.83 4.79
C ASN A 200 24.92 -25.05 6.11
N ARG A 201 23.96 -24.20 6.45
CA ARG A 201 24.03 -23.37 7.66
C ARG A 201 22.83 -23.65 8.55
N SER A 202 23.02 -24.41 9.62
CA SER A 202 21.97 -24.66 10.62
C SER A 202 21.76 -23.50 11.60
N VAL A 203 22.58 -22.44 11.55
CA VAL A 203 22.42 -21.19 12.30
C VAL A 203 22.39 -20.04 11.29
N PRO A 204 21.49 -19.04 11.44
CA PRO A 204 21.46 -17.89 10.54
C PRO A 204 22.80 -17.18 10.46
N VAL A 205 23.31 -16.98 9.24
CA VAL A 205 24.56 -16.25 8.96
C VAL A 205 24.23 -14.95 8.23
N LYS A 206 24.85 -13.85 8.66
CA LYS A 206 24.69 -12.55 8.01
C LYS A 206 25.37 -12.56 6.65
N ILE A 207 24.64 -12.14 5.61
CA ILE A 207 25.13 -12.08 4.23
C ILE A 207 25.47 -10.66 3.82
N MET A 208 24.54 -9.72 3.97
CA MET A 208 24.74 -8.34 3.53
C MET A 208 23.80 -7.34 4.20
N ASP A 209 24.09 -6.05 4.04
CA ASP A 209 23.29 -4.93 4.56
C ASP A 209 22.56 -4.15 3.46
N GLY A 210 21.51 -3.42 3.85
CA GLY A 210 20.76 -2.52 2.97
C GLY A 210 19.75 -3.24 2.08
N VAL A 211 19.24 -4.38 2.50
CA VAL A 211 18.26 -5.20 1.78
C VAL A 211 16.84 -4.67 2.04
N SER A 212 16.04 -4.57 0.97
CA SER A 212 14.64 -4.12 1.01
C SER A 212 13.65 -5.28 0.85
N SER A 213 13.99 -6.25 -0.01
CA SER A 213 13.29 -7.52 -0.18
C SER A 213 14.24 -8.60 -0.70
N VAL A 214 13.84 -9.84 -0.49
CA VAL A 214 14.52 -11.05 -0.93
C VAL A 214 13.45 -12.01 -1.43
N SER A 215 13.78 -12.80 -2.45
CA SER A 215 13.02 -13.95 -2.89
C SER A 215 13.99 -15.11 -3.02
N VAL A 216 13.65 -16.24 -2.42
CA VAL A 216 14.48 -17.42 -2.31
C VAL A 216 13.84 -18.53 -3.14
N GLY A 217 14.61 -19.02 -4.09
CA GLY A 217 14.27 -20.17 -4.91
C GLY A 217 14.89 -21.45 -4.35
N ASN A 218 14.71 -22.57 -5.06
CA ASN A 218 15.27 -23.86 -4.63
C ASN A 218 16.80 -23.83 -4.60
N PHE A 219 17.42 -23.22 -5.61
CA PHE A 219 18.88 -23.24 -5.80
C PHE A 219 19.48 -21.86 -6.02
N CYS A 220 18.72 -20.79 -5.84
CA CYS A 220 19.18 -19.42 -6.07
C CYS A 220 18.42 -18.43 -5.20
N THR A 221 19.03 -17.28 -4.94
CA THR A 221 18.44 -16.20 -4.12
C THR A 221 18.53 -14.89 -4.88
N ALA A 222 17.42 -14.16 -4.94
CA ALA A 222 17.31 -12.84 -5.54
C ALA A 222 17.10 -11.77 -4.46
N ILE A 223 17.96 -10.76 -4.44
CA ILE A 223 18.04 -9.76 -3.37
C ILE A 223 17.88 -8.37 -3.99
N VAL A 224 16.86 -7.63 -3.55
CA VAL A 224 16.69 -6.22 -3.91
C VAL A 224 17.17 -5.36 -2.75
N LYS A 225 18.06 -4.42 -3.05
CA LYS A 225 18.55 -3.44 -2.06
C LYS A 225 17.68 -2.19 -2.01
N GLY A 226 17.87 -1.38 -0.97
CA GLY A 226 17.15 -0.11 -0.78
C GLY A 226 17.41 0.96 -1.86
N ASP A 227 18.46 0.79 -2.67
CA ASP A 227 18.77 1.63 -3.83
C ASP A 227 18.17 1.10 -5.15
N ASN A 228 17.29 0.09 -5.08
CA ASN A 228 16.67 -0.60 -6.22
C ASN A 228 17.67 -1.37 -7.11
N SER A 229 18.83 -1.78 -6.57
CA SER A 229 19.70 -2.76 -7.25
C SER A 229 19.28 -4.19 -6.95
N LEU A 230 19.33 -5.05 -7.98
CA LEU A 230 19.13 -6.49 -7.89
C LEU A 230 20.48 -7.20 -7.80
N TRP A 231 20.61 -8.10 -6.84
CA TRP A 231 21.77 -8.94 -6.59
C TRP A 231 21.31 -10.40 -6.52
N MET A 232 22.11 -11.33 -7.03
CA MET A 232 21.74 -12.74 -7.06
C MET A 232 22.93 -13.65 -6.69
N CYS A 233 22.62 -14.82 -6.14
CA CYS A 233 23.58 -15.89 -5.85
C CYS A 233 22.89 -17.26 -6.01
N GLY A 234 23.70 -18.31 -6.07
CA GLY A 234 23.31 -19.67 -6.36
C GLY A 234 23.48 -20.05 -7.83
N THR A 235 22.65 -21.00 -8.26
CA THR A 235 22.57 -21.54 -9.61
C THR A 235 22.15 -20.53 -10.66
N ASN A 236 22.76 -20.62 -11.86
CA ASN A 236 22.41 -19.85 -13.04
C ASN A 236 22.50 -20.66 -14.36
N TYR A 237 22.57 -22.00 -14.31
CA TYR A 237 22.71 -22.83 -15.52
C TYR A 237 21.52 -22.73 -16.51
N LEU A 238 20.38 -22.15 -16.10
CA LEU A 238 19.23 -21.84 -16.96
C LEU A 238 19.08 -20.34 -17.26
N GLY A 239 20.05 -19.50 -16.88
CA GLY A 239 19.99 -18.05 -17.10
C GLY A 239 19.04 -17.32 -16.14
N ALA A 240 18.75 -17.89 -14.97
CA ALA A 240 17.86 -17.32 -13.96
C ALA A 240 18.30 -15.92 -13.50
N PHE A 241 19.59 -15.59 -13.61
CA PHE A 241 20.11 -14.28 -13.22
C PHE A 241 19.75 -13.19 -14.22
N GLY A 242 19.53 -13.53 -15.49
CA GLY A 242 19.20 -12.53 -16.50
C GLY A 242 20.35 -11.56 -16.80
N ASN A 243 21.59 -12.06 -16.80
CA ASN A 243 22.82 -11.25 -16.82
C ASN A 243 23.80 -11.60 -17.96
N GLU A 244 23.30 -12.06 -19.11
CA GLU A 244 24.16 -12.38 -20.27
C GLU A 244 25.17 -13.52 -20.00
N SER A 245 24.92 -14.34 -18.98
CA SER A 245 25.79 -15.45 -18.58
C SER A 245 24.99 -16.57 -17.93
N TYR A 246 25.59 -17.77 -17.90
CA TYR A 246 25.15 -18.93 -17.12
C TYR A 246 26.00 -19.13 -15.85
N ASP A 247 26.95 -18.23 -15.59
CA ASP A 247 27.85 -18.33 -14.45
C ASP A 247 27.06 -18.28 -13.15
N GLU A 248 27.30 -19.29 -12.32
CA GLU A 248 26.77 -19.40 -10.97
C GLU A 248 27.61 -18.53 -10.01
N SER A 249 27.07 -18.22 -8.84
CA SER A 249 27.82 -17.45 -7.86
C SER A 249 27.52 -17.84 -6.42
N VAL A 250 28.55 -18.19 -5.66
CA VAL A 250 28.46 -18.51 -4.23
C VAL A 250 28.42 -17.26 -3.33
N ILE A 251 28.52 -16.05 -3.92
CA ILE A 251 28.34 -14.76 -3.24
C ILE A 251 27.32 -13.91 -3.98
N PRO A 252 26.61 -12.97 -3.32
CA PRO A 252 25.73 -12.05 -4.04
C PRO A 252 26.51 -11.19 -5.06
N VAL A 253 26.13 -11.28 -6.33
CA VAL A 253 26.67 -10.46 -7.42
C VAL A 253 25.60 -9.50 -7.92
N LYS A 254 26.00 -8.26 -8.24
CA LYS A 254 25.07 -7.24 -8.75
C LYS A 254 24.69 -7.59 -10.19
N ILE A 255 23.38 -7.70 -10.44
CA ILE A 255 22.82 -8.02 -11.75
C ILE A 255 22.42 -6.73 -12.48
N MET A 256 21.57 -5.91 -11.87
CA MET A 256 21.06 -4.68 -12.50
C MET A 256 20.54 -3.65 -11.49
N SER A 257 20.13 -2.48 -11.98
CA SER A 257 19.52 -1.41 -11.19
C SER A 257 18.11 -1.08 -11.69
N GLY A 258 17.32 -0.35 -10.90
CA GLY A 258 15.95 0.01 -11.26
C GLY A 258 14.93 -1.12 -11.07
N VAL A 259 15.19 -2.04 -10.14
CA VAL A 259 14.30 -3.15 -9.79
C VAL A 259 13.50 -2.79 -8.54
N SER A 260 12.17 -2.89 -8.65
CA SER A 260 11.24 -2.59 -7.56
C SER A 260 10.80 -3.84 -6.78
N ALA A 261 10.72 -4.98 -7.45
CA ALA A 261 10.41 -6.27 -6.87
C ALA A 261 10.99 -7.39 -7.76
N VAL A 262 11.28 -8.52 -7.14
CA VAL A 262 11.74 -9.73 -7.82
C VAL A 262 11.05 -10.93 -7.19
N SER A 263 10.73 -11.95 -7.99
CA SER A 263 10.29 -13.26 -7.53
C SER A 263 11.05 -14.31 -8.31
N ILE A 264 11.57 -15.31 -7.60
CA ILE A 264 12.32 -16.43 -8.16
C ILE A 264 11.82 -17.73 -7.55
N SER A 265 11.80 -18.80 -8.33
CA SER A 265 11.51 -20.16 -7.87
C SER A 265 12.69 -21.08 -8.22
N SER A 266 12.48 -22.24 -8.84
CA SER A 266 13.57 -23.17 -9.18
C SER A 266 14.63 -22.55 -10.09
N ALA A 267 14.20 -21.85 -11.15
CA ALA A 267 15.10 -21.25 -12.14
C ALA A 267 14.45 -20.20 -13.05
N ASN A 268 13.20 -19.78 -12.78
CA ASN A 268 12.53 -18.70 -13.51
C ASN A 268 12.50 -17.44 -12.64
N THR A 269 12.74 -16.27 -13.24
CA THR A 269 12.84 -15.02 -12.49
C THR A 269 11.92 -13.97 -13.07
N ALA A 270 11.01 -13.47 -12.24
CA ALA A 270 10.14 -12.34 -12.55
C ALA A 270 10.73 -11.05 -11.97
N ILE A 271 11.11 -10.12 -12.84
CA ILE A 271 11.74 -8.85 -12.50
C ILE A 271 10.76 -7.70 -12.79
N VAL A 272 10.24 -7.06 -11.73
CA VAL A 272 9.40 -5.87 -11.86
C VAL A 272 10.27 -4.63 -11.70
N LYS A 273 10.49 -3.88 -12.78
CA LYS A 273 11.26 -2.63 -12.76
C LYS A 273 10.47 -1.47 -12.16
N THR A 274 11.17 -0.41 -11.74
CA THR A 274 10.58 0.78 -11.11
C THR A 274 9.65 1.57 -12.01
N ASP A 275 9.71 1.36 -13.33
CA ASP A 275 8.78 1.92 -14.31
C ASP A 275 7.49 1.10 -14.47
N GLY A 276 7.36 -0.02 -13.73
CA GLY A 276 6.23 -0.94 -13.80
C GLY A 276 6.30 -1.91 -14.98
N SER A 277 7.44 -2.06 -15.65
CA SER A 277 7.65 -3.13 -16.63
C SER A 277 8.02 -4.45 -15.97
N LEU A 278 7.42 -5.55 -16.44
CA LEU A 278 7.75 -6.91 -16.04
C LEU A 278 8.66 -7.55 -17.09
N TRP A 279 9.76 -8.11 -16.62
CA TRP A 279 10.74 -8.84 -17.41
C TRP A 279 10.90 -10.25 -16.84
N MET A 280 11.09 -11.23 -17.71
CA MET A 280 11.26 -12.64 -17.33
C MET A 280 12.56 -13.17 -17.93
N CYS A 281 13.26 -14.04 -17.19
CA CYS A 281 14.42 -14.80 -17.63
C CYS A 281 14.43 -16.16 -16.94
N GLY A 282 15.31 -17.06 -17.40
CA GLY A 282 15.48 -18.38 -16.79
C GLY A 282 14.82 -19.53 -17.56
N ASP A 283 14.37 -20.54 -16.82
CA ASP A 283 13.70 -21.72 -17.38
C ASP A 283 12.44 -21.36 -18.18
N ASN A 284 12.19 -22.09 -19.28
CA ASN A 284 11.02 -21.91 -20.15
C ASN A 284 10.42 -23.22 -20.70
N ASP A 285 10.67 -24.36 -20.05
CA ASP A 285 10.18 -25.68 -20.50
C ASP A 285 8.65 -25.75 -20.68
N TRP A 286 7.90 -24.93 -19.93
CA TRP A 286 6.44 -24.88 -19.96
C TRP A 286 5.89 -23.52 -20.41
N GLY A 287 6.74 -22.66 -20.95
CA GLY A 287 6.36 -21.30 -21.35
C GLY A 287 6.27 -20.30 -20.19
N GLN A 288 6.86 -20.59 -19.02
CA GLN A 288 6.82 -19.73 -17.82
C GLN A 288 7.44 -18.34 -18.02
N ILE A 289 8.20 -18.11 -19.10
CA ILE A 289 8.66 -16.76 -19.50
C ILE A 289 7.52 -15.92 -20.08
N GLY A 290 6.57 -16.53 -20.82
CA GLY A 290 5.40 -15.80 -21.31
C GLY A 290 5.61 -14.99 -22.59
N ASN A 291 6.64 -15.31 -23.38
CA ASN A 291 6.96 -14.63 -24.65
C ASN A 291 6.39 -15.34 -25.90
N GLY A 292 5.54 -16.35 -25.71
CA GLY A 292 4.97 -17.16 -26.79
C GLY A 292 5.80 -18.38 -27.19
N THR A 293 6.89 -18.69 -26.48
CA THR A 293 7.75 -19.84 -26.75
C THR A 293 7.82 -20.79 -25.55
N CYS A 294 8.18 -22.05 -25.81
CA CYS A 294 8.68 -23.03 -24.83
C CYS A 294 9.92 -23.72 -25.44
N SER A 295 10.80 -24.30 -24.63
CA SER A 295 12.19 -24.60 -25.02
C SER A 295 12.37 -25.71 -26.07
N GLU A 296 13.18 -25.39 -27.11
CA GLU A 296 14.34 -26.19 -27.58
C GLU A 296 15.64 -25.34 -27.58
N GLU A 297 15.56 -24.00 -27.57
CA GLU A 297 16.69 -23.06 -27.56
C GLU A 297 16.94 -22.49 -26.14
N LYS A 298 18.18 -22.53 -25.65
CA LYS A 298 18.55 -22.32 -24.23
C LYS A 298 18.78 -20.87 -23.79
N ASP A 299 18.68 -19.87 -24.67
CA ASP A 299 19.26 -18.54 -24.42
C ASP A 299 18.32 -17.53 -23.73
N TYR A 300 17.73 -17.91 -22.60
CA TYR A 300 16.88 -17.02 -21.78
C TYR A 300 17.62 -16.32 -20.62
N TYR A 301 18.95 -16.28 -20.67
CA TYR A 301 19.78 -15.45 -19.79
C TYR A 301 19.67 -13.95 -20.09
N ASN A 302 19.01 -13.58 -21.19
CA ASN A 302 18.63 -12.21 -21.50
C ASN A 302 17.18 -11.97 -21.05
N PRO A 303 16.92 -11.09 -20.08
CA PRO A 303 15.56 -10.79 -19.66
C PRO A 303 14.71 -10.29 -20.83
N VAL A 304 13.53 -10.88 -20.98
CA VAL A 304 12.54 -10.51 -22.00
C VAL A 304 11.44 -9.68 -21.35
N LYS A 305 11.14 -8.50 -21.92
CA LYS A 305 10.02 -7.67 -21.46
C LYS A 305 8.70 -8.31 -21.87
N ILE A 306 7.86 -8.66 -20.90
CA ILE A 306 6.59 -9.34 -21.14
C ILE A 306 5.42 -8.36 -21.18
N MET A 307 5.37 -7.43 -20.22
CA MET A 307 4.28 -6.45 -20.14
C MET A 307 4.67 -5.19 -19.34
N SER A 308 3.78 -4.20 -19.32
CA SER A 308 3.92 -2.94 -18.58
C SER A 308 2.75 -2.74 -17.62
N ASN A 309 2.87 -1.75 -16.72
CA ASN A 309 1.89 -1.45 -15.68
C ASN A 309 1.67 -2.61 -14.68
N VAL A 310 2.72 -3.39 -14.41
CA VAL A 310 2.71 -4.47 -13.43
C VAL A 310 3.04 -3.89 -12.04
N ILE A 311 2.22 -4.25 -11.06
CA ILE A 311 2.41 -3.93 -9.64
C ILE A 311 3.23 -5.04 -8.96
N MET A 312 2.93 -6.29 -9.30
CA MET A 312 3.51 -7.47 -8.65
C MET A 312 3.51 -8.63 -9.63
N ALA A 313 4.53 -9.46 -9.55
CA ALA A 313 4.57 -10.77 -10.19
C ALA A 313 5.11 -11.79 -9.19
N SER A 314 4.66 -13.03 -9.31
CA SER A 314 5.15 -14.17 -8.54
C SER A 314 5.43 -15.31 -9.51
N ALA A 315 6.67 -15.80 -9.47
CA ALA A 315 7.11 -16.97 -10.20
C ALA A 315 6.90 -18.20 -9.31
N GLY A 316 6.05 -19.11 -9.76
CA GLY A 316 5.97 -20.46 -9.20
C GLY A 316 6.97 -21.38 -9.91
N VAL A 317 6.93 -22.68 -9.60
CA VAL A 317 7.93 -23.62 -10.14
C VAL A 317 7.88 -23.68 -11.67
N ASN A 318 6.68 -23.75 -12.26
CA ASN A 318 6.50 -23.88 -13.72
C ASN A 318 5.46 -22.90 -14.30
N HIS A 319 5.00 -21.93 -13.53
CA HIS A 319 4.03 -20.93 -13.98
C HIS A 319 4.31 -19.58 -13.33
N THR A 320 3.80 -18.52 -13.94
CA THR A 320 3.96 -17.15 -13.45
C THR A 320 2.59 -16.49 -13.35
N VAL A 321 2.42 -15.65 -12.33
CA VAL A 321 1.23 -14.83 -12.12
C VAL A 321 1.61 -13.37 -11.94
N ALA A 322 0.80 -12.46 -12.47
CA ALA A 322 1.06 -11.03 -12.39
C ALA A 322 -0.21 -10.24 -12.10
N LEU A 323 -0.08 -9.19 -11.29
CA LEU A 323 -1.11 -8.19 -11.02
C LEU A 323 -0.74 -6.87 -11.69
N ARG A 324 -1.64 -6.35 -12.53
CA ARG A 324 -1.50 -5.03 -13.16
C ARG A 324 -2.24 -3.93 -12.41
N SER A 325 -1.82 -2.69 -12.65
CA SER A 325 -2.41 -1.50 -12.02
C SER A 325 -3.86 -1.22 -12.39
N ASP A 326 -4.32 -1.78 -13.51
CA ASP A 326 -5.72 -1.74 -13.95
C ASP A 326 -6.60 -2.82 -13.26
N GLY A 327 -6.05 -3.55 -12.28
CA GLY A 327 -6.76 -4.53 -11.47
C GLY A 327 -6.91 -5.89 -12.13
N THR A 328 -6.25 -6.11 -13.27
CA THR A 328 -6.25 -7.41 -13.94
C THR A 328 -5.17 -8.33 -13.39
N TYR A 329 -5.52 -9.62 -13.35
CA TYR A 329 -4.64 -10.70 -12.94
C TYR A 329 -4.32 -11.52 -14.18
N PHE A 330 -3.03 -11.70 -14.44
CA PHE A 330 -2.52 -12.50 -15.54
C PHE A 330 -1.83 -13.75 -15.01
N SER A 331 -1.86 -14.82 -15.81
CA SER A 331 -1.13 -16.06 -15.53
C SER A 331 -0.67 -16.71 -16.83
N TRP A 332 0.44 -17.45 -16.79
CA TRP A 332 0.99 -18.24 -17.91
C TRP A 332 1.96 -19.31 -17.42
N GLY A 333 2.35 -20.23 -18.30
CA GLY A 333 3.18 -21.41 -18.01
C GLY A 333 2.37 -22.71 -17.97
N LYS A 334 2.84 -23.67 -17.16
CA LYS A 334 2.20 -24.96 -16.92
C LYS A 334 0.80 -24.80 -16.31
N ASN A 335 -0.17 -25.60 -16.72
CA ASN A 335 -1.57 -25.51 -16.29
C ASN A 335 -2.29 -26.84 -16.01
N LYS A 336 -1.57 -27.96 -15.95
CA LYS A 336 -2.15 -29.31 -15.75
C LYS A 336 -3.20 -29.40 -14.63
N TYR A 337 -3.05 -28.63 -13.55
CA TYR A 337 -3.93 -28.67 -12.38
C TYR A 337 -4.87 -27.44 -12.28
N GLY A 338 -4.85 -26.56 -13.28
CA GLY A 338 -5.66 -25.33 -13.30
C GLY A 338 -5.02 -24.15 -12.57
N GLN A 339 -3.70 -24.17 -12.34
CA GLN A 339 -2.98 -23.10 -11.64
C GLN A 339 -3.07 -21.74 -12.35
N LEU A 340 -3.39 -21.73 -13.65
CA LEU A 340 -3.60 -20.49 -14.40
C LEU A 340 -5.00 -19.90 -14.19
N GLY A 341 -5.98 -20.66 -13.71
CA GLY A 341 -7.30 -20.14 -13.39
C GLY A 341 -8.11 -19.65 -14.60
N ASP A 342 -7.85 -20.19 -15.79
CA ASP A 342 -8.49 -19.77 -17.05
C ASP A 342 -9.66 -20.66 -17.49
N GLY A 343 -10.04 -21.60 -16.63
CA GLY A 343 -11.09 -22.60 -16.87
C GLY A 343 -10.63 -23.81 -17.67
N THR A 344 -9.34 -23.95 -17.95
CA THR A 344 -8.76 -25.07 -18.70
C THR A 344 -7.58 -25.67 -17.95
N ASP A 345 -7.10 -26.81 -18.42
CA ASP A 345 -5.88 -27.50 -17.99
C ASP A 345 -4.73 -27.36 -19.01
N ILE A 346 -4.87 -26.45 -19.97
CA ILE A 346 -3.95 -26.28 -21.09
C ILE A 346 -2.90 -25.22 -20.75
N ASP A 347 -1.63 -25.54 -20.98
CA ASP A 347 -0.50 -24.63 -20.80
C ASP A 347 -0.65 -23.35 -21.64
N ARG A 348 0.02 -22.28 -21.20
CA ARG A 348 -0.04 -20.97 -21.86
C ARG A 348 1.36 -20.43 -22.04
N LEU A 349 1.81 -20.31 -23.28
CA LEU A 349 3.12 -19.75 -23.60
C LEU A 349 3.14 -18.21 -23.52
N SER A 350 1.97 -17.57 -23.38
CA SER A 350 1.81 -16.12 -23.25
C SER A 350 0.82 -15.79 -22.14
N PRO A 351 0.95 -14.62 -21.48
CA PRO A 351 0.03 -14.16 -20.46
C PRO A 351 -1.43 -14.18 -20.90
N ILE A 352 -2.27 -14.86 -20.13
CA ILE A 352 -3.74 -14.78 -20.25
C ILE A 352 -4.34 -14.06 -19.05
N ILE A 353 -5.56 -13.54 -19.21
CA ILE A 353 -6.32 -12.96 -18.10
C ILE A 353 -7.00 -14.11 -17.33
N MET A 354 -6.81 -14.14 -16.01
CA MET A 354 -7.51 -15.08 -15.14
C MET A 354 -9.02 -14.80 -15.14
N LYS A 355 -9.84 -15.86 -15.19
CA LYS A 355 -11.30 -15.74 -15.29
C LYS A 355 -11.97 -15.70 -13.92
N ASN A 356 -13.27 -15.38 -13.90
CA ASN A 356 -14.16 -15.53 -12.74
C ASN A 356 -13.76 -14.73 -11.48
N LEU A 357 -12.96 -13.67 -11.62
CA LEU A 357 -12.67 -12.74 -10.54
C LEU A 357 -13.65 -11.56 -10.61
N PRO A 358 -14.40 -11.25 -9.53
CA PRO A 358 -15.32 -10.12 -9.54
C PRO A 358 -14.60 -8.79 -9.83
N LEU A 359 -15.25 -7.82 -10.44
CA LEU A 359 -14.65 -6.49 -10.58
C LEU A 359 -14.72 -5.74 -9.24
N GLU A 360 -13.70 -4.93 -8.95
CA GLU A 360 -13.74 -4.00 -7.82
C GLU A 360 -14.28 -2.63 -8.27
N ARG A 361 -14.62 -1.74 -7.35
CA ARG A 361 -15.02 -0.38 -7.71
C ARG A 361 -13.81 0.54 -7.73
N GLN A 362 -13.73 1.45 -8.69
CA GLN A 362 -12.80 2.58 -8.60
C GLN A 362 -13.17 3.44 -7.37
N GLU A 363 -12.36 3.35 -6.33
CA GLU A 363 -12.44 4.20 -5.16
C GLU A 363 -11.72 5.52 -5.45
N ILE A 364 -12.31 6.63 -4.99
CA ILE A 364 -11.76 7.97 -5.20
C ILE A 364 -11.31 8.53 -3.85
N TYR A 365 -10.01 8.74 -3.68
CA TYR A 365 -9.40 9.25 -2.47
C TYR A 365 -9.34 10.77 -2.51
N ALA A 366 -10.22 11.40 -1.74
CA ALA A 366 -10.33 12.85 -1.62
C ALA A 366 -11.07 13.24 -0.33
N ASN A 367 -10.79 14.44 0.17
CA ASN A 367 -11.55 15.03 1.28
C ASN A 367 -12.99 15.31 0.85
N SER A 368 -13.95 15.04 1.73
CA SER A 368 -15.37 15.29 1.46
C SER A 368 -15.73 16.79 1.43
N VAL A 369 -14.96 17.64 2.12
CA VAL A 369 -15.23 19.08 2.24
C VAL A 369 -13.94 19.91 2.16
N TYR A 370 -13.95 20.95 1.33
CA TYR A 370 -12.95 22.01 1.29
C TYR A 370 -13.57 23.34 1.71
N THR A 371 -12.99 24.00 2.71
CA THR A 371 -13.35 25.39 3.05
C THR A 371 -12.21 26.32 2.65
N VAL A 372 -12.45 27.13 1.62
CA VAL A 372 -11.47 28.08 1.10
C VAL A 372 -11.96 29.51 1.31
N THR A 373 -11.03 30.47 1.29
CA THR A 373 -11.40 31.88 1.29
C THR A 373 -11.39 32.41 -0.14
N ILE A 374 -12.20 33.43 -0.43
CA ILE A 374 -12.25 34.10 -1.75
C ILE A 374 -10.89 34.63 -2.25
N LYS A 375 -9.89 34.72 -1.36
CA LYS A 375 -8.52 35.16 -1.70
C LYS A 375 -7.66 34.04 -2.23
N GLN A 376 -7.96 32.79 -1.89
CA GLN A 376 -7.31 31.63 -2.48
C GLN A 376 -7.92 31.44 -3.86
N LYS A 377 -7.21 31.93 -4.89
CA LYS A 377 -7.73 32.00 -6.25
C LYS A 377 -7.83 30.63 -6.92
N ALA A 378 -6.92 29.72 -6.57
CA ALA A 378 -6.94 28.36 -7.06
C ALA A 378 -6.34 27.38 -6.05
N PHE A 379 -6.63 26.10 -6.23
CA PHE A 379 -6.00 24.97 -5.56
C PHE A 379 -6.27 23.68 -6.33
N ASN A 380 -5.40 22.68 -6.22
CA ASN A 380 -5.64 21.36 -6.79
C ASN A 380 -6.29 20.44 -5.74
N LEU A 381 -7.21 19.56 -6.16
CA LEU A 381 -7.87 18.59 -5.28
C LEU A 381 -6.97 17.41 -4.89
N ASN A 382 -5.89 17.16 -5.64
CA ASN A 382 -4.91 16.08 -5.50
C ASN A 382 -5.57 14.71 -5.32
N VAL A 383 -6.53 14.42 -6.20
CA VAL A 383 -7.36 13.21 -6.12
C VAL A 383 -6.64 12.02 -6.74
N LYS A 384 -6.75 10.86 -6.10
CA LYS A 384 -6.23 9.58 -6.59
C LYS A 384 -7.32 8.51 -6.62
N THR A 385 -7.05 7.42 -7.33
CA THR A 385 -7.90 6.24 -7.37
C THR A 385 -7.10 4.96 -7.11
N ASN A 386 -7.77 3.90 -6.68
CA ASN A 386 -7.15 2.60 -6.46
C ASN A 386 -6.72 1.91 -7.77
N GLY A 387 -7.48 2.08 -8.85
CA GLY A 387 -7.18 1.45 -10.14
C GLY A 387 -6.57 2.38 -11.18
N GLY A 388 -6.28 3.65 -10.87
CA GLY A 388 -5.71 4.59 -11.85
C GLY A 388 -6.69 5.01 -12.97
N GLY A 389 -7.99 4.73 -12.82
CA GLY A 389 -9.00 5.15 -13.79
C GLY A 389 -8.97 6.66 -14.03
N LYS A 390 -9.14 7.07 -15.30
CA LYS A 390 -9.11 8.48 -15.69
C LYS A 390 -10.18 9.27 -14.92
N LEU A 391 -9.79 10.40 -14.36
CA LEU A 391 -10.68 11.25 -13.58
C LEU A 391 -11.32 12.33 -14.46
N SER A 392 -12.62 12.57 -14.22
CA SER A 392 -13.35 13.73 -14.74
C SER A 392 -14.03 14.48 -13.61
N PHE A 393 -14.13 15.80 -13.76
CA PHE A 393 -14.57 16.71 -12.71
C PHE A 393 -15.70 17.60 -13.23
N ALA A 394 -16.74 17.78 -12.43
CA ALA A 394 -17.86 18.66 -12.77
C ALA A 394 -18.30 19.48 -11.55
N SER A 395 -18.24 20.80 -11.66
CA SER A 395 -18.78 21.72 -10.64
C SER A 395 -20.29 21.91 -10.82
N SER A 396 -21.03 21.76 -9.73
CA SER A 396 -22.48 22.04 -9.67
C SER A 396 -22.79 23.54 -9.77
N ASN A 397 -21.81 24.42 -9.56
CA ASN A 397 -21.98 25.86 -9.66
C ASN A 397 -20.69 26.55 -10.08
N LYS A 398 -20.51 26.68 -11.40
CA LYS A 398 -19.36 27.35 -12.02
C LYS A 398 -19.22 28.84 -11.68
N LYS A 399 -20.25 29.48 -11.10
CA LYS A 399 -20.15 30.87 -10.61
C LYS A 399 -19.44 30.96 -9.25
N VAL A 400 -19.37 29.86 -8.51
CA VAL A 400 -18.71 29.77 -7.20
C VAL A 400 -17.29 29.21 -7.37
N VAL A 401 -17.18 28.01 -7.94
CA VAL A 401 -15.91 27.40 -8.32
C VAL A 401 -16.03 26.71 -9.67
N ASP A 402 -14.97 26.76 -10.45
CA ASP A 402 -14.81 26.00 -11.68
C ASP A 402 -13.67 24.99 -11.50
N VAL A 403 -13.66 23.91 -12.28
CA VAL A 403 -12.64 22.85 -12.13
C VAL A 403 -12.27 22.31 -13.51
N ASN A 404 -10.97 22.12 -13.75
CA ASN A 404 -10.46 21.52 -14.99
C ASN A 404 -10.28 19.99 -14.85
N ASN A 405 -9.81 19.36 -15.92
CA ASN A 405 -9.59 17.91 -15.96
C ASN A 405 -8.42 17.42 -15.09
N ASN A 406 -7.56 18.32 -14.61
CA ASN A 406 -6.46 18.00 -13.71
C ASN A 406 -6.86 18.14 -12.24
N GLY A 407 -8.11 18.50 -11.96
CA GLY A 407 -8.60 18.78 -10.60
C GLY A 407 -8.18 20.15 -10.06
N ASP A 408 -7.71 21.07 -10.91
CA ASP A 408 -7.43 22.46 -10.52
C ASP A 408 -8.73 23.25 -10.39
N VAL A 409 -9.04 23.62 -9.16
CA VAL A 409 -10.23 24.36 -8.79
C VAL A 409 -9.93 25.85 -8.79
N HIS A 410 -10.68 26.60 -9.60
CA HIS A 410 -10.61 28.06 -9.69
C HIS A 410 -11.76 28.68 -8.89
N VAL A 411 -11.43 29.51 -7.91
CA VAL A 411 -12.39 30.18 -7.04
C VAL A 411 -12.89 31.47 -7.70
N LYS A 412 -14.17 31.50 -8.06
CA LYS A 412 -14.81 32.59 -8.81
C LYS A 412 -15.73 33.46 -7.95
N GLY A 413 -16.43 32.87 -6.99
CA GLY A 413 -17.46 33.55 -6.22
C GLY A 413 -17.69 32.97 -4.85
N TYR A 414 -18.36 33.74 -4.00
CA TYR A 414 -18.85 33.24 -2.71
C TYR A 414 -19.98 32.24 -2.92
N GLY A 415 -20.01 31.20 -2.11
CA GLY A 415 -21.05 30.18 -2.20
C GLY A 415 -20.58 28.83 -1.72
N THR A 416 -21.46 27.86 -1.93
CA THR A 416 -21.14 26.44 -1.83
C THR A 416 -21.38 25.82 -3.20
N ALA A 417 -20.44 24.99 -3.64
CA ALA A 417 -20.58 24.19 -4.85
C ALA A 417 -20.13 22.76 -4.54
N THR A 418 -20.71 21.79 -5.24
CA THR A 418 -20.27 20.41 -5.19
C THR A 418 -19.47 20.13 -6.44
N ILE A 419 -18.27 19.58 -6.29
CA ILE A 419 -17.50 19.01 -7.39
C ILE A 419 -17.77 17.51 -7.39
N ARG A 420 -18.45 17.03 -8.44
CA ARG A 420 -18.60 15.60 -8.71
C ARG A 420 -17.37 15.12 -9.46
N ILE A 421 -16.80 14.01 -9.00
CA ILE A 421 -15.65 13.33 -9.59
C ILE A 421 -16.13 11.97 -10.07
N LYS A 422 -15.78 11.62 -11.29
CA LYS A 422 -16.01 10.28 -11.86
C LYS A 422 -14.67 9.68 -12.28
N ALA A 423 -14.41 8.45 -11.85
CA ALA A 423 -13.31 7.61 -12.27
C ALA A 423 -13.84 6.61 -13.31
N THR A 424 -13.20 6.54 -14.47
CA THR A 424 -13.61 5.60 -15.53
C THR A 424 -13.39 4.15 -15.10
N ALA A 425 -14.25 3.25 -15.58
CA ALA A 425 -14.03 1.83 -15.47
C ALA A 425 -12.71 1.42 -16.16
N LEU A 426 -12.13 0.32 -15.71
CA LEU A 426 -11.00 -0.38 -16.31
C LEU A 426 -11.31 -1.88 -16.35
N THR A 427 -10.47 -2.68 -17.01
CA THR A 427 -10.70 -4.12 -17.15
C THR A 427 -10.93 -4.83 -15.81
N GLY A 428 -10.19 -4.49 -14.75
CA GLY A 428 -10.37 -5.04 -13.40
C GLY A 428 -11.30 -4.24 -12.48
N TYR A 429 -11.86 -3.11 -12.94
CA TYR A 429 -12.62 -2.19 -12.10
C TYR A 429 -13.88 -1.61 -12.76
N THR A 430 -14.99 -1.63 -12.02
CA THR A 430 -16.18 -0.83 -12.32
C THR A 430 -15.96 0.67 -12.07
N GLU A 431 -16.78 1.51 -12.68
CA GLU A 431 -16.69 2.95 -12.53
C GLU A 431 -16.90 3.46 -11.10
N GLY A 432 -16.23 4.57 -10.78
CA GLY A 432 -16.25 5.19 -9.47
C GLY A 432 -16.81 6.60 -9.51
N THR A 433 -17.54 7.00 -8.47
CA THR A 433 -17.98 8.39 -8.29
C THR A 433 -17.79 8.85 -6.85
N LYS A 434 -17.50 10.14 -6.69
CA LYS A 434 -17.38 10.84 -5.40
C LYS A 434 -17.78 12.31 -5.53
N SER A 435 -18.35 12.86 -4.48
CA SER A 435 -18.73 14.27 -4.42
C SER A 435 -17.92 14.99 -3.34
N ILE A 436 -17.43 16.18 -3.67
CA ILE A 436 -16.69 17.06 -2.76
C ILE A 436 -17.45 18.37 -2.62
N THR A 437 -17.70 18.83 -1.40
CA THR A 437 -18.27 20.16 -1.17
C THR A 437 -17.18 21.20 -1.03
N VAL A 438 -17.23 22.26 -1.84
CA VAL A 438 -16.34 23.43 -1.75
C VAL A 438 -17.13 24.63 -1.23
N CYS A 439 -16.73 25.12 -0.06
CA CYS A 439 -17.31 26.29 0.60
C CYS A 439 -16.37 27.49 0.44
N VAL A 440 -16.77 28.49 -0.34
CA VAL A 440 -16.00 29.73 -0.55
C VAL A 440 -16.47 30.82 0.39
N THR A 441 -15.62 31.17 1.34
CA THR A 441 -15.94 32.06 2.46
C THR A 441 -15.23 33.42 2.35
N PRO A 442 -15.74 34.47 3.04
CA PRO A 442 -14.98 35.71 3.24
C PRO A 442 -13.61 35.48 3.86
N ALA A 443 -12.64 36.31 3.48
CA ALA A 443 -11.31 36.26 4.09
C ALA A 443 -11.34 36.66 5.58
N LYS A 444 -10.34 36.20 6.32
CA LYS A 444 -10.13 36.59 7.72
C LYS A 444 -10.02 38.11 7.86
N VAL A 445 -10.83 38.68 8.74
CA VAL A 445 -10.85 40.14 8.97
C VAL A 445 -9.58 40.58 9.71
N LYS A 446 -8.87 41.56 9.16
CA LYS A 446 -7.71 42.19 9.81
C LYS A 446 -8.17 43.38 10.67
N LEU A 447 -8.19 43.18 11.99
CA LEU A 447 -8.41 44.25 12.98
C LEU A 447 -7.21 45.21 12.97
N LYS A 448 -7.47 46.50 12.72
CA LYS A 448 -6.44 47.57 12.72
C LYS A 448 -6.28 48.22 14.09
N ARG A 449 -7.39 48.40 14.83
CA ARG A 449 -7.37 49.04 16.15
C ARG A 449 -8.50 48.50 17.01
N VAL A 450 -8.19 48.21 18.27
CA VAL A 450 -9.14 47.89 19.33
C VAL A 450 -8.69 48.67 20.55
N ARG A 451 -9.44 49.72 20.94
CA ARG A 451 -9.05 50.60 22.05
C ARG A 451 -10.24 51.09 22.83
N SER A 452 -10.04 51.41 24.11
CA SER A 452 -11.03 52.19 24.85
C SER A 452 -11.14 53.60 24.26
N ALA A 453 -12.36 54.14 24.22
CA ALA A 453 -12.69 55.41 23.58
C ALA A 453 -13.22 56.47 24.57
N GLY A 454 -13.06 56.23 25.87
CA GLY A 454 -13.64 57.02 26.95
C GLY A 454 -14.22 56.13 28.05
N LYS A 455 -14.84 56.74 29.06
CA LYS A 455 -15.46 56.03 30.19
C LYS A 455 -16.53 55.07 29.67
N GLY A 456 -16.35 53.77 29.91
CA GLY A 456 -17.29 52.74 29.50
C GLY A 456 -17.43 52.50 27.98
N ALA A 457 -16.50 53.02 27.16
CA ALA A 457 -16.57 52.94 25.70
C ALA A 457 -15.39 52.19 25.05
N LEU A 458 -15.68 51.50 23.94
CA LEU A 458 -14.76 50.69 23.14
C LEU A 458 -14.91 51.03 21.65
N THR A 459 -13.82 51.29 20.95
CA THR A 459 -13.81 51.42 19.49
C THR A 459 -13.08 50.26 18.81
N LEU A 460 -13.71 49.72 17.76
CA LEU A 460 -13.11 48.77 16.82
C LEU A 460 -12.88 49.47 15.48
N LYS A 461 -11.71 49.26 14.87
CA LYS A 461 -11.39 49.64 13.48
C LYS A 461 -10.76 48.45 12.76
N TRP A 462 -11.18 48.17 11.53
CA TRP A 462 -10.68 47.05 10.73
C TRP A 462 -10.40 47.44 9.27
N LYS A 463 -9.67 46.59 8.53
CA LYS A 463 -9.53 46.77 7.08
C LYS A 463 -10.86 46.45 6.40
N LYS A 464 -11.40 47.42 5.66
CA LYS A 464 -12.64 47.28 4.90
C LYS A 464 -12.45 46.26 3.78
N ASP A 465 -13.50 45.50 3.51
CA ASP A 465 -13.61 44.53 2.43
C ASP A 465 -14.90 44.88 1.69
N LYS A 466 -14.76 45.38 0.46
CA LYS A 466 -15.93 45.83 -0.33
C LYS A 466 -16.73 44.65 -0.88
N SER A 467 -16.15 43.44 -0.90
CA SER A 467 -16.74 42.26 -1.52
C SER A 467 -17.77 41.55 -0.62
N VAL A 468 -17.83 41.86 0.67
CA VAL A 468 -18.71 41.22 1.66
C VAL A 468 -20.01 41.98 1.87
N THR A 469 -21.01 41.36 2.49
CA THR A 469 -22.29 42.02 2.81
C THR A 469 -22.21 42.77 4.13
N GLY A 470 -21.42 42.26 5.08
CA GLY A 470 -21.25 42.91 6.37
C GLY A 470 -20.28 42.19 7.28
N TYR A 471 -20.28 42.60 8.53
CA TYR A 471 -19.42 42.08 9.59
C TYR A 471 -20.23 41.68 10.80
N GLN A 472 -19.68 40.78 11.61
CA GLN A 472 -20.22 40.38 12.91
C GLN A 472 -19.08 40.46 13.92
N ALA A 473 -19.26 41.22 14.99
CA ALA A 473 -18.31 41.31 16.09
C ALA A 473 -18.90 40.73 17.37
N TYR A 474 -18.10 39.97 18.09
CA TYR A 474 -18.41 39.45 19.42
C TYR A 474 -17.50 40.12 20.43
N MET A 475 -18.08 40.53 21.55
CA MET A 475 -17.39 41.14 22.69
C MET A 475 -17.82 40.45 23.98
N CYS A 476 -16.87 40.02 24.80
CA CYS A 476 -17.18 39.30 26.04
C CYS A 476 -16.12 39.56 27.11
N LYS A 477 -16.47 39.44 28.39
CA LYS A 477 -15.48 39.46 29.49
C LYS A 477 -14.59 38.20 29.50
N LYS A 478 -15.06 37.09 28.91
CA LYS A 478 -14.34 35.82 28.83
C LYS A 478 -13.86 35.54 27.39
N LYS A 479 -12.65 35.00 27.24
CA LYS A 479 -12.01 34.73 25.93
C LYS A 479 -12.73 33.67 25.09
N ASN A 480 -13.57 32.83 25.70
CA ASN A 480 -14.33 31.77 25.02
C ASN A 480 -15.65 32.25 24.37
N PHE A 481 -16.07 33.51 24.59
CA PHE A 481 -17.28 34.08 24.01
C PHE A 481 -18.57 33.25 24.25
N LYS A 482 -18.72 32.69 25.47
CA LYS A 482 -19.96 32.02 25.91
C LYS A 482 -20.93 33.04 26.56
N LYS A 483 -21.37 32.82 27.82
CA LYS A 483 -22.33 33.65 28.56
C LYS A 483 -21.96 35.14 28.57
N GLY A 484 -22.94 36.00 28.32
CA GLY A 484 -22.77 37.47 28.32
C GLY A 484 -21.97 38.02 27.13
N THR A 485 -21.93 37.29 26.00
CA THR A 485 -21.31 37.79 24.77
C THR A 485 -22.25 38.76 24.08
N LEU A 486 -21.82 40.01 23.95
CA LEU A 486 -22.48 40.97 23.10
C LEU A 486 -22.14 40.65 21.65
N GLN A 487 -23.18 40.45 20.84
CA GLN A 487 -23.08 40.19 19.41
C GLN A 487 -23.69 41.35 18.63
N GLN A 488 -22.91 41.95 17.73
CA GLN A 488 -23.40 43.02 16.87
C GLN A 488 -23.03 42.76 15.41
N LYS A 489 -23.95 43.09 14.50
CA LYS A 489 -23.74 43.03 13.04
C LYS A 489 -23.64 44.44 12.45
N PHE A 490 -22.89 44.56 11.37
CA PHE A 490 -22.62 45.84 10.70
C PHE A 490 -22.75 45.71 9.18
N LYS A 491 -23.28 46.75 8.53
CA LYS A 491 -23.28 46.87 7.06
C LYS A 491 -21.83 46.98 6.54
N LYS A 492 -21.58 46.52 5.31
CA LYS A 492 -20.27 46.60 4.62
C LYS A 492 -19.64 48.00 4.59
N SER A 493 -20.45 49.07 4.68
CA SER A 493 -19.97 50.45 4.66
C SER A 493 -19.11 50.81 5.88
N LYS A 494 -19.35 50.16 7.03
CA LYS A 494 -18.64 50.42 8.30
C LYS A 494 -17.26 49.74 8.32
N ASN A 495 -16.26 50.49 8.80
CA ASN A 495 -14.91 49.99 9.12
C ASN A 495 -14.39 50.48 10.48
N LYS A 496 -15.20 51.28 11.19
CA LYS A 496 -14.99 51.79 12.54
C LYS A 496 -16.33 51.86 13.26
N VAL A 497 -16.41 51.35 14.48
CA VAL A 497 -17.61 51.42 15.33
C VAL A 497 -17.19 51.62 16.78
N SER A 498 -17.90 52.49 17.49
CA SER A 498 -17.79 52.67 18.93
C SER A 498 -19.00 52.05 19.63
N PHE A 499 -18.76 51.41 20.77
CA PHE A 499 -19.76 50.81 21.62
C PHE A 499 -19.65 51.42 23.02
N THR A 500 -20.78 51.63 23.67
CA THR A 500 -20.90 52.16 25.04
C THR A 500 -21.50 51.09 25.96
N GLY A 501 -21.58 51.36 27.27
CA GLY A 501 -22.19 50.43 28.25
C GLY A 501 -21.24 49.37 28.81
N PHE A 502 -19.93 49.51 28.64
CA PHE A 502 -18.95 48.60 29.24
C PHE A 502 -18.59 49.05 30.66
N LYS A 503 -18.37 48.11 31.58
CA LYS A 503 -17.91 48.46 32.93
C LYS A 503 -16.47 48.99 32.87
N SER A 504 -16.25 50.22 33.36
CA SER A 504 -14.91 50.83 33.46
C SER A 504 -13.95 49.96 34.27
N LYS A 505 -12.65 50.09 33.98
CA LYS A 505 -11.54 49.32 34.57
C LYS A 505 -11.59 47.79 34.32
N LYS A 506 -12.60 47.24 33.63
CA LYS A 506 -12.70 45.80 33.30
C LYS A 506 -12.08 45.46 31.93
N LYS A 507 -11.66 44.20 31.78
CA LYS A 507 -11.07 43.62 30.55
C LYS A 507 -12.16 42.96 29.70
N TYR A 508 -12.07 43.17 28.38
CA TYR A 508 -12.95 42.52 27.40
C TYR A 508 -12.13 41.93 26.25
N TYR A 509 -12.64 40.84 25.68
CA TYR A 509 -12.12 40.15 24.52
C TYR A 509 -13.03 40.40 23.33
N VAL A 510 -12.42 40.62 22.17
CA VAL A 510 -13.13 40.98 20.94
C VAL A 510 -12.63 40.15 19.77
N LYS A 511 -13.56 39.69 18.95
CA LYS A 511 -13.28 39.11 17.63
C LYS A 511 -14.32 39.58 16.62
N ILE A 512 -13.93 39.68 15.37
CA ILE A 512 -14.80 40.08 14.26
C ILE A 512 -14.63 39.13 13.09
N ARG A 513 -15.71 38.84 12.37
CA ARG A 513 -15.67 38.11 11.10
C ARG A 513 -16.51 38.82 10.05
N ALA A 514 -16.20 38.59 8.79
CA ALA A 514 -17.02 39.05 7.68
C ALA A 514 -18.07 37.99 7.31
N TYR A 515 -19.16 38.42 6.70
CA TYR A 515 -20.14 37.53 6.10
C TYR A 515 -20.59 38.02 4.73
N LYS A 516 -20.89 37.08 3.85
CA LYS A 516 -21.55 37.32 2.56
C LYS A 516 -22.96 36.74 2.63
N LYS A 517 -23.96 37.52 2.23
CA LYS A 517 -25.34 37.07 2.07
C LYS A 517 -25.53 36.59 0.62
N ILE A 518 -26.07 35.39 0.44
CA ILE A 518 -26.41 34.79 -0.85
C ILE A 518 -27.84 34.28 -0.73
N GLY A 519 -28.78 34.90 -1.45
CA GLY A 519 -30.21 34.69 -1.23
C GLY A 519 -30.59 34.92 0.24
N LYS A 520 -31.21 33.92 0.88
CA LYS A 520 -31.56 33.95 2.30
C LYS A 520 -30.41 33.53 3.24
N GLN A 521 -29.38 32.86 2.72
CA GLN A 521 -28.28 32.32 3.53
C GLN A 521 -27.13 33.32 3.75
N LYS A 522 -26.36 33.11 4.83
CA LYS A 522 -25.15 33.89 5.16
C LYS A 522 -23.97 32.95 5.32
N ILE A 523 -22.95 33.14 4.49
CA ILE A 523 -21.67 32.44 4.59
C ILE A 523 -20.72 33.31 5.41
N TYR A 524 -20.19 32.76 6.49
CA TYR A 524 -19.29 33.45 7.40
C TYR A 524 -17.84 33.07 7.12
N GLY A 525 -16.97 34.07 7.08
CA GLY A 525 -15.53 33.85 7.07
C GLY A 525 -15.00 33.44 8.44
N PRO A 526 -13.70 33.11 8.53
CA PRO A 526 -13.06 32.80 9.80
C PRO A 526 -13.03 34.04 10.71
N TRP A 527 -13.06 33.79 12.01
CA TRP A 527 -12.87 34.83 13.03
C TRP A 527 -11.48 35.47 12.92
N SER A 528 -11.42 36.78 13.14
CA SER A 528 -10.16 37.49 13.38
C SER A 528 -9.43 36.89 14.58
N ASN A 529 -8.13 37.20 14.71
CA ASN A 529 -7.43 36.98 15.98
C ASN A 529 -8.18 37.72 17.10
N ILE A 530 -8.27 37.08 18.27
CA ILE A 530 -8.91 37.66 19.45
C ILE A 530 -8.01 38.80 19.96
N LYS A 531 -8.61 39.96 20.22
CA LYS A 531 -7.93 41.12 20.84
C LYS A 531 -8.50 41.38 22.22
N LYS A 532 -7.64 41.77 23.16
CA LYS A 532 -7.99 42.12 24.54
C LYS A 532 -7.89 43.63 24.73
N VAL A 533 -8.82 44.22 25.48
CA VAL A 533 -8.87 45.67 25.76
C VAL A 533 -9.31 45.90 27.19
N LYS A 534 -8.66 46.84 27.89
CA LYS A 534 -9.09 47.35 29.21
C LYS A 534 -9.86 48.65 28.97
N ILE A 535 -11.06 48.75 29.53
CA ILE A 535 -11.93 49.93 29.38
C ILE A 535 -11.50 50.99 30.39
N LYS A 536 -11.34 52.24 29.94
CA LYS A 536 -11.03 53.39 30.80
C LYS A 536 -12.16 53.65 31.79
#